data_AF-A0A959CBK5-F1
#
_entry.id   AF-A0A959CBK5-F1
#
_cell.length_a   1.000
_cell.length_b   1.000
_cell.length_c   1.000
_cell.angle_alpha   90.00
_cell.angle_beta   90.00
_cell.angle_gamma   90.00
#
_symmetry.space_group_name_H-M   'P 1'
#
loop_
_entity.id
_entity.type
_entity.pdbx_description
1 polymer ?
#
loop_
_entity_poly.entity_id
_entity_poly.type
_entity_poly.pdbx_seq_one_letter_code
_entity_poly.pdbx_strand_id
1 'polypeptide(L)'
;YPELAKEDKLAKHTFHSVWLNLKGYFWAILLSLIVGGLIGFIPLFNGLFAKPVDALRYLPISALTGLFMLWFGLGDGMKVAFLAFGILVYMIPVIVQRIREVEDVHLHTSYTLGAGNW
;
A
#
# COMPACT_ATOMS: atom_id res chain seq x y z
N TYR A 1 35.76 -11.45 2.83
CA TYR A 1 34.91 -10.71 3.78
C TYR A 1 34.57 -11.49 5.06
N PRO A 2 35.52 -12.12 5.78
CA PRO A 2 35.17 -12.89 6.99
C PRO A 2 34.81 -11.99 8.18
N GLU A 3 35.42 -10.80 8.25
CA GLU A 3 35.30 -9.85 9.36
C GLU A 3 33.91 -9.22 9.42
N LEU A 4 33.37 -8.74 8.30
CA LEU A 4 31.97 -8.26 8.18
C LEU A 4 30.92 -9.33 8.56
N ALA A 5 31.20 -10.60 8.26
CA ALA A 5 30.26 -11.69 8.53
C ALA A 5 30.22 -12.09 10.01
N LYS A 6 31.34 -12.00 10.73
CA LYS A 6 31.46 -12.43 12.14
C LYS A 6 31.39 -11.27 13.13
N GLU A 7 31.99 -10.12 12.84
CA GLU A 7 32.06 -8.99 13.76
C GLU A 7 30.81 -8.11 13.68
N ASP A 8 30.34 -7.81 12.47
CA ASP A 8 29.20 -6.90 12.24
C ASP A 8 27.84 -7.59 12.15
N LYS A 9 27.78 -8.92 12.36
CA LYS A 9 26.54 -9.71 12.30
C LYS A 9 25.70 -9.41 11.04
N LEU A 10 26.37 -9.17 9.91
CA LEU A 10 25.77 -8.65 8.67
C LEU A 10 24.50 -9.42 8.28
N ALA A 11 24.56 -10.75 8.28
CA ALA A 11 23.42 -11.60 7.91
C ALA A 11 22.19 -11.36 8.80
N LYS A 12 22.39 -11.12 10.10
CA LYS A 12 21.30 -10.82 11.04
C LYS A 12 20.66 -9.47 10.72
N HIS A 13 21.46 -8.45 10.43
CA HIS A 13 20.94 -7.11 10.08
C HIS A 13 20.26 -7.11 8.71
N THR A 14 20.80 -7.81 7.72
CA THR A 14 20.15 -8.00 6.42
C THR A 14 18.80 -8.68 6.58
N PHE A 15 18.74 -9.81 7.29
CA PHE A 15 17.49 -10.51 7.53
C PHE A 15 16.47 -9.64 8.27
N HIS A 16 16.93 -8.89 9.27
CA HIS A 16 16.08 -7.96 10.01
C HIS A 16 15.50 -6.86 9.10
N SER A 17 16.31 -6.23 8.25
CA SER A 17 15.82 -5.24 7.28
C SER A 17 14.81 -5.83 6.30
N VAL A 18 15.05 -7.04 5.79
CA VAL A 18 14.09 -7.76 4.92
C VAL A 18 12.79 -8.00 5.67
N TRP A 19 12.86 -8.43 6.93
CA TRP A 19 11.68 -8.68 7.76
C TRP A 19 10.84 -7.42 8.00
N LEU A 20 11.48 -6.27 8.23
CA LEU A 20 10.77 -4.99 8.34
C LEU A 20 10.06 -4.61 7.03
N ASN A 21 10.71 -4.81 5.89
CA ASN A 21 10.10 -4.58 4.58
C ASN A 21 8.87 -5.46 4.40
N LEU A 22 8.98 -6.77 4.65
CA LEU A 22 7.86 -7.71 4.51
C LEU A 22 6.65 -7.33 5.38
N LYS A 23 6.88 -6.89 6.62
CA LYS A 23 5.82 -6.36 7.48
C LYS A 23 5.16 -5.11 6.88
N GLY A 24 5.97 -4.19 6.37
CA GLY A 24 5.48 -2.97 5.69
C GLY A 24 4.62 -3.31 4.48
N TYR A 25 5.09 -4.23 3.62
CA TYR A 25 4.34 -4.73 2.47
C TYR A 25 3.02 -5.39 2.87
N PHE A 26 3.04 -6.25 3.89
CA PHE A 26 1.83 -6.92 4.37
C PHE A 26 0.74 -5.90 4.76
N TRP A 27 1.10 -4.91 5.59
CA TRP A 27 0.16 -3.87 6.00
C TRP A 27 -0.27 -2.98 4.84
N ALA A 28 0.65 -2.61 3.94
CA ALA A 28 0.32 -1.81 2.78
C ALA A 28 -0.70 -2.51 1.88
N ILE A 29 -0.47 -3.78 1.55
CA ILE A 29 -1.38 -4.56 0.68
C ILE A 29 -2.74 -4.68 1.34
N LEU A 30 -2.77 -5.09 2.62
CA LEU A 30 -4.02 -5.28 3.35
C LEU A 30 -4.86 -4.00 3.37
N LEU A 31 -4.27 -2.87 3.76
CA LEU A 31 -4.98 -1.59 3.85
C LEU A 31 -5.33 -1.02 2.47
N SER A 32 -4.45 -1.15 1.48
CA SER A 32 -4.69 -0.61 0.14
C SER A 32 -5.79 -1.36 -0.59
N LEU A 33 -5.88 -2.69 -0.41
CA LEU A 33 -6.97 -3.49 -0.97
C LEU A 33 -8.32 -3.09 -0.38
N ILE A 34 -8.38 -2.86 0.93
CA ILE A 34 -9.62 -2.41 1.59
C ILE A 34 -10.00 -1.02 1.08
N VAL A 35 -9.11 -0.04 1.18
CA VAL A 35 -9.42 1.35 0.83
C VAL A 35 -9.61 1.52 -0.68
N GLY A 36 -8.71 0.97 -1.50
CA GLY A 36 -8.79 1.00 -2.95
C GLY A 36 -10.00 0.24 -3.48
N GLY A 37 -10.37 -0.88 -2.86
CA GLY A 37 -11.60 -1.61 -3.18
C GLY A 37 -12.84 -0.78 -2.89
N LEU A 38 -12.95 -0.17 -1.71
CA LEU A 38 -14.08 0.70 -1.35
C LEU A 38 -14.25 1.86 -2.35
N ILE A 39 -13.15 2.50 -2.74
CA ILE A 39 -13.17 3.60 -3.72
C ILE A 39 -13.48 3.09 -5.12
N GLY A 40 -12.93 1.94 -5.51
CA GLY A 40 -13.11 1.35 -6.85
C GLY A 40 -14.52 0.86 -7.10
N PHE A 41 -15.13 0.18 -6.11
CA PHE A 41 -16.44 -0.46 -6.26
C PHE A 41 -17.62 0.46 -5.94
N ILE A 42 -17.48 1.41 -5.02
CA ILE A 42 -18.62 2.21 -4.54
C ILE A 42 -18.56 3.64 -5.11
N PRO A 43 -19.54 4.06 -5.94
CA PRO A 43 -19.55 5.38 -6.59
C PRO A 43 -19.47 6.56 -5.62
N LEU A 44 -20.06 6.44 -4.42
CA LEU A 44 -19.99 7.46 -3.37
C LEU A 44 -18.55 7.72 -2.91
N PHE A 45 -17.81 6.66 -2.56
CA PHE A 45 -16.42 6.80 -2.12
C PHE A 45 -15.53 7.29 -3.26
N ASN A 46 -15.79 6.84 -4.49
CA ASN A 46 -15.10 7.41 -5.65
C ASN A 46 -15.32 8.92 -5.78
N GLY A 47 -16.56 9.38 -5.72
CA GLY A 47 -16.88 10.81 -5.86
C GLY A 47 -16.22 11.68 -4.79
N LEU A 48 -16.08 11.15 -3.57
CA LEU A 48 -15.47 11.85 -2.43
C LEU A 48 -13.94 11.83 -2.47
N PHE A 49 -13.32 10.69 -2.84
CA PHE A 49 -11.90 10.44 -2.60
C PHE A 49 -11.03 10.34 -3.85
N ALA A 50 -11.58 10.25 -5.07
CA ALA A 50 -10.76 10.09 -6.29
C ALA A 50 -9.69 11.18 -6.45
N LYS A 51 -10.08 12.47 -6.34
CA LYS A 51 -9.14 13.59 -6.50
C LYS A 51 -8.05 13.62 -5.41
N PRO A 52 -8.37 13.55 -4.10
CA PRO A 52 -7.34 13.45 -3.06
C PRO A 52 -6.39 12.27 -3.26
N VAL A 53 -6.93 11.10 -3.63
CA VAL A 53 -6.15 9.88 -3.77
C VAL A 53 -5.18 9.95 -4.94
N ASP A 54 -5.58 10.55 -6.06
CA ASP A 54 -4.65 10.82 -7.16
C ASP A 54 -3.57 11.84 -6.78
N ALA A 55 -3.91 12.85 -5.98
CA ALA A 55 -2.97 13.86 -5.52
C ALA A 55 -1.87 13.28 -4.59
N LEU A 56 -2.20 12.25 -3.80
CA LEU A 56 -1.24 11.61 -2.87
C LEU A 56 0.00 11.05 -3.56
N ARG A 57 -0.08 10.67 -4.85
CA ARG A 57 1.05 10.16 -5.64
C ARG A 57 2.19 11.17 -5.82
N TYR A 58 1.86 12.46 -5.72
CA TYR A 58 2.80 13.56 -5.92
C TYR A 58 3.45 14.04 -4.61
N LEU A 59 3.02 13.51 -3.47
CA LEU A 59 3.54 13.92 -2.18
C LEU A 59 4.92 13.27 -1.94
N PRO A 60 5.98 14.05 -1.68
CA PRO A 60 7.30 13.49 -1.39
C PRO A 60 7.28 12.77 -0.05
N ILE A 61 7.30 11.43 -0.07
CA ILE A 61 7.24 10.62 1.15
C ILE A 61 8.39 10.95 2.11
N SER A 62 9.57 11.33 1.58
CA SER A 62 10.71 11.77 2.39
C SER A 62 10.39 12.97 3.29
N ALA A 63 9.50 13.88 2.87
CA ALA A 63 9.07 15.01 3.70
C ALA A 63 8.24 14.58 4.92
N LEU A 64 7.62 13.40 4.88
CA LEU A 64 6.83 12.87 5.99
C LEU A 64 7.67 12.14 7.03
N THR A 65 8.96 11.90 6.80
CA THR A 65 9.83 11.15 7.73
C THR A 65 9.78 11.74 9.14
N GLY A 66 9.87 13.07 9.25
CA GLY A 66 9.77 13.79 10.53
C GLY A 66 8.45 13.56 11.24
N LEU A 67 7.34 13.61 10.50
CA LEU A 67 6.00 13.40 11.04
C LEU A 67 5.82 11.97 11.57
N PHE A 68 6.31 10.97 10.83
CA PHE A 68 6.28 9.58 11.27
C PHE A 68 7.17 9.35 12.50
N MET A 69 8.33 9.99 12.57
CA MET A 69 9.17 9.98 13.77
C MET A 69 8.46 10.59 14.99
N LEU A 70 7.69 11.67 14.79
CA LEU A 70 6.92 12.30 15.87
C LEU A 70 5.76 11.43 16.35
N TRP A 71 5.04 10.76 15.43
CA TRP A 71 3.88 9.93 15.78
C TRP A 71 4.24 8.55 16.32
N PHE A 72 5.18 7.86 15.67
CA PHE A 72 5.52 6.47 15.99
C PHE A 72 6.81 6.33 16.79
N GLY A 73 7.49 7.45 17.06
CA GLY A 73 8.78 7.48 17.74
C GLY A 73 9.93 6.98 16.85
N LEU A 74 11.04 6.67 17.50
CA LEU A 74 12.19 6.06 16.85
C LEU A 74 12.14 4.54 16.99
N GLY A 75 12.56 3.82 15.94
CA GLY A 75 12.67 2.36 15.94
C GLY A 75 12.00 1.71 14.75
N ASP A 76 11.73 0.42 14.89
CA ASP A 76 11.28 -0.42 13.78
C ASP A 76 9.81 -0.22 13.44
N GLY A 77 8.96 0.07 14.44
CA GLY A 77 7.54 0.37 14.21
C GLY A 77 7.36 1.57 13.28
N MET A 78 8.13 2.63 13.50
CA MET A 78 8.14 3.81 12.64
C MET A 78 8.55 3.46 11.20
N LYS A 79 9.65 2.69 11.01
CA LYS A 79 10.10 2.27 9.68
C LYS A 79 9.01 1.46 8.96
N VAL A 80 8.41 0.49 9.65
CA VAL A 80 7.34 -0.36 9.08
C VAL A 80 6.14 0.50 8.67
N ALA A 81 5.68 1.41 9.53
CA ALA A 81 4.57 2.30 9.22
C ALA A 81 4.88 3.23 8.04
N PHE A 82 6.10 3.77 7.99
CA PHE A 82 6.54 4.66 6.92
C PHE A 82 6.63 3.94 5.57
N LEU A 83 7.22 2.73 5.54
CA LEU A 83 7.23 1.89 4.34
C LEU A 83 5.81 1.52 3.89
N ALA A 84 4.96 1.12 4.84
CA ALA A 84 3.59 0.75 4.53
C ALA A 84 2.81 1.92 3.91
N PHE A 85 2.93 3.10 4.51
CA PHE A 85 2.30 4.32 4.00
C PHE A 85 2.82 4.71 2.62
N GLY A 86 4.14 4.62 2.40
CA GLY A 86 4.75 4.92 1.12
C GLY A 86 4.23 4.03 -0.02
N ILE A 87 4.02 2.74 0.25
CA ILE A 87 3.42 1.82 -0.73
C ILE A 87 1.92 2.14 -0.90
N LEU A 88 1.22 2.42 0.20
CA LEU A 88 -0.22 2.66 0.22
C LEU A 88 -0.65 3.82 -0.67
N VAL A 89 0.08 4.95 -0.64
CA VAL A 89 -0.25 6.14 -1.46
C VAL A 89 -0.17 5.88 -2.96
N TYR A 90 0.66 4.92 -3.40
CA TYR A 90 0.73 4.51 -4.81
C TYR A 90 -0.23 3.36 -5.13
N MET A 91 -0.38 2.41 -4.21
CA MET A 91 -1.13 1.17 -4.44
C MET A 91 -2.64 1.40 -4.49
N ILE A 92 -3.21 2.29 -3.65
CA ILE A 92 -4.65 2.60 -3.66
C ILE A 92 -5.12 3.05 -5.06
N PRO A 93 -4.55 4.12 -5.66
CA PRO A 93 -5.01 4.55 -6.98
C PRO A 93 -4.69 3.54 -8.09
N VAL A 94 -3.67 2.69 -7.94
CA VAL A 94 -3.46 1.56 -8.87
C VAL A 94 -4.62 0.57 -8.76
N ILE A 95 -5.03 0.16 -7.56
CA ILE A 95 -6.16 -0.76 -7.37
C ILE A 95 -7.45 -0.18 -7.96
N VAL A 96 -7.76 1.09 -7.67
CA VAL A 96 -8.93 1.79 -8.21
C VAL A 96 -8.91 1.79 -9.74
N GLN A 97 -7.75 2.10 -10.34
CA GLN A 97 -7.58 2.06 -11.79
C GLN A 97 -7.79 0.65 -12.34
N ARG A 98 -7.20 -0.38 -11.74
CA ARG A 98 -7.35 -1.78 -12.20
C ARG A 98 -8.77 -2.29 -12.11
N ILE A 99 -9.52 -1.91 -11.08
CA ILE A 99 -10.95 -2.25 -10.96
C ILE A 99 -11.74 -1.67 -12.13
N ARG A 100 -11.39 -0.45 -12.58
CA ARG A 100 -12.09 0.26 -13.66
C ARG A 100 -11.67 -0.14 -15.07
N GLU A 101 -10.49 -0.73 -15.21
CA GLU A 101 -9.97 -1.24 -16.48
C GLU A 101 -10.54 -2.61 -16.85
N VAL A 102 -11.34 -3.23 -15.97
CA VAL A 102 -12.03 -4.49 -16.29
C VAL A 102 -13.00 -4.25 -17.44
N GLU A 103 -12.85 -5.04 -18.51
CA GLU A 103 -13.70 -4.94 -19.70
C GLU A 103 -15.17 -5.29 -19.38
N ASP A 104 -16.11 -4.51 -19.94
CA ASP A 104 -17.55 -4.68 -19.73
C ASP A 104 -18.05 -6.07 -20.13
N VAL A 105 -17.37 -6.75 -21.07
CA VAL A 105 -17.70 -8.13 -21.46
C VAL A 105 -17.70 -9.10 -20.28
N HIS A 106 -16.77 -8.91 -19.32
CA HIS A 106 -16.71 -9.75 -18.12
C HIS A 106 -17.89 -9.48 -17.19
N LEU A 107 -18.30 -8.22 -17.06
CA LEU A 107 -19.49 -7.83 -16.28
C LEU A 107 -20.77 -8.35 -16.93
N HIS A 108 -20.94 -8.17 -18.24
CA HIS A 108 -22.11 -8.69 -18.96
C HIS A 108 -22.22 -10.21 -18.85
N THR A 109 -21.09 -10.92 -18.93
CA THR A 109 -21.08 -12.38 -18.78
C THR A 109 -21.45 -12.81 -17.36
N SER A 110 -21.03 -12.09 -16.31
CA SER A 110 -21.46 -12.45 -14.95
C SER A 110 -22.97 -12.24 -14.76
N TYR A 111 -23.54 -11.17 -15.32
CA TYR A 111 -24.99 -10.93 -15.28
C TYR A 111 -25.79 -12.01 -16.01
N THR A 112 -25.32 -12.52 -17.15
CA THR A 112 -26.02 -13.61 -17.86
C THR A 112 -25.96 -14.95 -17.11
N LEU A 113 -24.95 -15.15 -16.25
CA LEU A 113 -24.85 -16.29 -15.34
C LEU A 113 -25.65 -16.12 -14.04
N GLY A 114 -26.43 -15.04 -13.91
CA GLY A 114 -27.31 -14.78 -12.77
C GLY A 114 -26.68 -14.00 -11.63
N ALA A 115 -25.49 -13.39 -11.83
CA ALA A 115 -24.95 -12.46 -10.85
C ALA A 115 -25.84 -11.21 -10.73
N GLY A 116 -25.97 -10.69 -9.50
CA GLY A 116 -26.65 -9.42 -9.24
C GLY A 116 -25.70 -8.23 -9.36
N ASN A 117 -26.19 -7.03 -9.04
CA ASN A 117 -25.41 -5.78 -9.05
C ASN A 117 -24.39 -5.66 -7.88
N TRP A 118 -24.03 -6.76 -7.23
CA TRP A 118 -23.17 -6.82 -6.04
C TRP A 118 -22.05 -7.84 -6.21
#